data_AF-A0A9E3CPU8-F1
#
_entry.id   AF-A0A9E3CPU8-F1
#
_cell.length_a   1.000
_cell.length_b   1.000
_cell.length_c   1.000
_cell.angle_alpha   90.00
_cell.angle_beta   90.00
_cell.angle_gamma   90.00
#
_symmetry.space_group_name_H-M   'P 1'
#
loop_
_entity.id
_entity.type
_entity.pdbx_description
1 polymer ?
#
loop_
_entity_poly.entity_id
_entity_poly.type
_entity_poly.pdbx_seq_one_letter_code
_entity_poly.pdbx_strand_id
1 'polypeptide(L)'
;MMRKTILTLALLSLLIPASLLRAQEEPSRAPGLDSATVARRLSSKLPTERRAAAEELARLAAVEHRRLAEGYRAQEKDSRVKLALDWALYRMGKNETLFELVKALDEKGRAEQSVSYLKQLEGPEPLYVFLGRVNGRTQARLLEVLAAVGDRDTLAKIQPYTQSLDPLIADAAKFAEREINIRVEETPTVEPKRQRKVGKVGNPEDAQPPL
;
A
#
# COMPACT_ATOMS: atom_id res chain seq x y z
N MET A 1 17.28 -36.42 -65.75
CA MET A 1 18.70 -36.64 -65.36
C MET A 1 19.44 -35.31 -65.39
N MET A 2 20.03 -34.93 -64.25
CA MET A 2 21.29 -34.16 -64.04
C MET A 2 21.46 -32.82 -64.81
N ARG A 3 21.23 -31.67 -64.15
CA ARG A 3 22.17 -30.83 -63.36
C ARG A 3 23.38 -30.24 -64.12
N LYS A 4 23.50 -28.91 -64.11
CA LYS A 4 24.72 -28.08 -63.92
C LYS A 4 24.30 -26.58 -63.81
N THR A 5 24.35 -25.96 -62.61
CA THR A 5 25.40 -25.04 -62.05
C THR A 5 25.43 -23.65 -62.73
N ILE A 6 25.61 -22.47 -62.11
CA ILE A 6 25.92 -21.95 -60.75
C ILE A 6 25.85 -20.38 -60.86
N LEU A 7 25.68 -19.69 -59.72
CA LEU A 7 26.15 -18.33 -59.35
C LEU A 7 25.28 -17.07 -59.57
N THR A 8 24.98 -16.38 -58.45
CA THR A 8 25.26 -14.96 -58.07
C THR A 8 24.18 -14.50 -57.07
N LEU A 9 24.39 -14.61 -55.75
CA LEU A 9 25.04 -13.66 -54.83
C LEU A 9 24.63 -12.19 -55.01
N ALA A 10 23.70 -11.71 -54.19
CA ALA A 10 23.70 -10.32 -53.67
C ALA A 10 22.88 -10.26 -52.37
N LEU A 11 23.60 -10.11 -51.27
CA LEU A 11 23.13 -9.88 -49.92
C LEU A 11 22.87 -8.36 -49.79
N LEU A 12 21.65 -7.94 -49.46
CA LEU A 12 21.37 -6.54 -49.07
C LEU A 12 20.59 -6.52 -47.76
N SER A 13 21.35 -6.51 -46.67
CA SER A 13 20.90 -6.23 -45.31
C SER A 13 20.51 -4.76 -45.18
N LEU A 14 19.22 -4.47 -45.07
CA LEU A 14 18.72 -3.14 -44.75
C LEU A 14 18.75 -2.93 -43.22
N LEU A 15 19.47 -1.88 -42.82
CA LEU A 15 19.57 -1.37 -41.46
C LEU A 15 18.22 -0.92 -40.92
N ILE A 16 17.86 -1.43 -39.73
CA ILE A 16 16.81 -0.87 -38.88
C ILE A 16 17.47 0.24 -38.03
N PRO A 17 17.06 1.52 -38.12
CA PRO A 17 17.55 2.54 -37.22
C PRO A 17 16.98 2.32 -35.81
N ALA A 18 17.82 1.77 -34.93
CA ALA A 18 17.62 1.72 -33.50
C ALA A 18 17.87 3.10 -32.88
N SER A 19 16.89 4.00 -33.00
CA SER A 19 16.93 5.30 -32.31
C SER A 19 15.57 5.61 -31.69
N LEU A 20 15.13 4.70 -30.82
CA LEU A 20 14.13 4.90 -29.78
C LEU A 20 14.61 4.25 -28.48
N LEU A 21 15.87 4.49 -28.10
CA LEU A 21 16.31 4.27 -26.73
C LEU A 21 15.97 5.54 -25.93
N ARG A 22 14.69 5.66 -25.57
CA ARG A 22 14.25 6.63 -24.58
C ARG A 22 14.84 6.15 -23.25
N ALA A 23 15.98 6.73 -22.87
CA ALA A 23 16.53 6.62 -21.53
C ALA A 23 15.40 6.97 -20.56
N GLN A 24 14.94 5.97 -19.81
CA GLN A 24 14.17 6.21 -18.61
C GLN A 24 15.19 6.75 -17.60
N GLU A 25 15.26 8.07 -17.48
CA GLU A 25 15.72 8.71 -16.25
C GLU A 25 14.81 8.19 -15.13
N GLU A 26 15.31 7.20 -14.38
CA GLU A 26 14.70 6.86 -13.10
C GLU A 26 14.72 8.11 -12.23
N PRO A 27 13.58 8.51 -11.64
CA PRO A 27 13.56 9.61 -10.71
C PRO A 27 14.48 9.26 -9.55
N SER A 28 15.53 10.06 -9.40
CA SER A 28 16.56 9.96 -8.36
C SER A 28 15.93 9.65 -7.01
N ARG A 29 16.00 8.39 -6.59
CA ARG A 29 15.61 7.93 -5.26
C ARG A 29 16.45 8.74 -4.27
N ALA A 30 15.80 9.49 -3.37
CA ALA A 30 16.46 10.12 -2.23
C ALA A 30 17.37 9.09 -1.53
N PRO A 31 18.41 9.49 -0.75
CA PRO A 31 19.26 8.57 0.00
C PRO A 31 18.46 7.96 1.17
N GLY A 32 17.39 7.24 0.84
CA GLY A 32 16.62 6.42 1.72
C GLY A 32 17.43 5.18 2.04
N LEU A 33 17.31 4.72 3.29
CA LEU A 33 17.87 3.47 3.78
C LEU A 33 17.88 2.40 2.68
N ASP A 34 19.10 1.98 2.33
CA ASP A 34 19.30 0.90 1.37
C ASP A 34 18.53 -0.34 1.85
N SER A 35 17.49 -0.73 1.12
CA SER A 35 16.62 -1.85 1.47
C SER A 35 17.43 -3.15 1.58
N ALA A 36 18.55 -3.27 0.86
CA ALA A 36 19.46 -4.41 1.00
C ALA A 36 20.16 -4.42 2.37
N THR A 37 20.57 -3.26 2.88
CA THR A 37 21.10 -3.13 4.24
C THR A 37 20.08 -3.50 5.31
N VAL A 38 18.82 -3.10 5.13
CA VAL A 38 17.72 -3.52 6.01
C VAL A 38 17.51 -5.04 5.92
N ALA A 39 17.44 -5.58 4.70
CA ALA A 39 17.22 -7.01 4.47
C ALA A 39 18.30 -7.89 5.11
N ARG A 40 19.57 -7.46 5.10
CA ARG A 40 20.66 -8.18 5.81
C ARG A 40 20.38 -8.39 7.30
N ARG A 41 19.67 -7.47 7.96
CA ARG A 41 19.35 -7.58 9.39
C ARG A 41 18.33 -8.68 9.70
N LEU A 42 17.63 -9.21 8.69
CA LEU A 42 16.78 -10.40 8.87
C LEU A 42 17.58 -11.65 9.27
N SER A 43 18.88 -11.69 9.02
CA SER A 43 19.75 -12.79 9.49
C SER A 43 20.27 -12.61 10.92
N SER A 44 19.88 -11.55 11.63
CA SER A 44 20.37 -11.29 12.98
C SER A 44 19.98 -12.41 13.95
N LYS A 45 20.87 -12.71 14.90
CA LYS A 45 20.59 -13.61 16.02
C LYS A 45 19.52 -13.03 16.96
N LEU A 46 19.40 -11.70 17.03
CA LEU A 46 18.50 -11.00 17.93
C LEU A 46 17.10 -10.88 17.30
N PRO A 47 16.04 -11.43 17.93
CA PRO A 47 14.67 -11.32 17.41
C PRO A 47 14.19 -9.88 17.24
N THR A 48 14.60 -8.99 18.15
CA THR A 48 14.27 -7.56 18.10
C THR A 48 14.80 -6.87 16.84
N GLU A 49 16.01 -7.22 16.41
CA GLU A 49 16.60 -6.68 15.17
C GLU A 49 15.91 -7.23 13.93
N ARG A 50 15.59 -8.53 13.90
CA ARG A 50 14.85 -9.14 12.79
C ARG A 50 13.45 -8.54 12.65
N ARG A 51 12.76 -8.33 13.77
CA ARG A 51 11.44 -7.67 13.79
C ARG A 51 11.53 -6.26 13.21
N ALA A 52 12.47 -5.45 13.71
CA ALA A 52 12.66 -4.09 13.23
C ALA A 52 13.02 -4.04 11.73
N ALA A 53 13.82 -4.99 11.25
CA ALA A 53 14.14 -5.13 9.85
C ALA A 53 12.91 -5.46 9.00
N ALA A 54 12.05 -6.38 9.46
CA ALA A 54 10.81 -6.70 8.76
C ALA A 54 9.84 -5.51 8.73
N GLU A 55 9.65 -4.82 9.85
CA GLU A 55 8.83 -3.59 9.94
C GLU A 55 9.34 -2.50 8.98
N GLU A 56 10.66 -2.32 8.90
CA GLU A 56 11.28 -1.34 8.01
C GLU A 56 11.14 -1.73 6.53
N LEU A 57 11.29 -3.01 6.19
CA LEU A 57 11.00 -3.50 4.83
C LEU A 57 9.53 -3.30 4.44
N ALA A 58 8.61 -3.44 5.40
CA ALA A 58 7.19 -3.16 5.20
C ALA A 58 6.96 -1.66 4.91
N ARG A 59 7.60 -0.78 5.68
CA ARG A 59 7.54 0.68 5.49
C ARG A 59 8.05 1.10 4.11
N LEU A 60 9.11 0.46 3.64
CA LEU A 60 9.71 0.70 2.33
C LEU A 60 8.95 0.02 1.18
N ALA A 61 7.99 -0.86 1.48
CA ALA A 61 7.31 -1.72 0.51
C ALA A 61 8.32 -2.39 -0.46
N ALA A 62 9.41 -2.94 0.08
CA ALA A 62 10.58 -3.37 -0.70
C ALA A 62 10.34 -4.72 -1.44
N VAL A 63 9.57 -4.67 -2.53
CA VAL A 63 9.09 -5.83 -3.31
C VAL A 63 10.25 -6.73 -3.79
N GLU A 64 11.42 -6.16 -4.06
CA GLU A 64 12.61 -6.89 -4.47
C GLU A 64 13.09 -7.92 -3.43
N HIS A 65 12.78 -7.70 -2.14
CA HIS A 65 13.14 -8.60 -1.04
C HIS A 65 12.01 -9.57 -0.65
N ARG A 66 10.88 -9.58 -1.38
CA ARG A 66 9.71 -10.42 -1.03
C ARG A 66 10.07 -11.90 -0.88
N ARG A 67 10.79 -12.47 -1.85
CA ARG A 67 11.17 -13.89 -1.82
C ARG A 67 12.09 -14.22 -0.65
N LEU A 68 12.98 -13.29 -0.29
CA LEU A 68 13.84 -13.43 0.88
C LEU A 68 13.02 -13.41 2.18
N ALA A 69 12.10 -12.45 2.31
CA ALA A 69 11.20 -12.34 3.45
C ALA A 69 10.32 -13.59 3.61
N GLU A 70 9.83 -14.19 2.53
CA GLU A 70 9.10 -15.46 2.56
C GLU A 70 9.94 -16.60 3.14
N GLY A 71 11.21 -16.69 2.71
CA GLY A 71 12.15 -17.69 3.19
C GLY A 71 12.42 -17.56 4.69
N TYR A 72 12.62 -16.34 5.18
CA TYR A 72 12.76 -16.07 6.62
C TYR A 72 11.47 -16.36 7.38
N ARG A 73 10.32 -15.96 6.85
CA ARG A 73 9.01 -16.16 7.47
C ARG A 73 8.67 -17.65 7.64
N ALA A 74 9.09 -18.50 6.70
CA ALA A 74 8.90 -19.95 6.79
C ALA A 74 9.73 -20.60 7.91
N GLN A 75 10.90 -20.04 8.23
CA GLN A 75 11.84 -20.58 9.22
C GLN A 75 11.75 -19.91 10.59
N GLU A 76 11.09 -18.75 10.68
CA GLU A 76 11.01 -17.96 11.90
C GLU A 76 10.19 -18.65 13.00
N LYS A 77 10.77 -18.69 14.20
CA LYS A 77 10.18 -19.30 15.40
C LYS A 77 9.58 -18.25 16.33
N ASP A 78 10.13 -17.04 16.34
CA ASP A 78 9.60 -15.95 17.14
C ASP A 78 8.28 -15.44 16.54
N SER A 79 7.22 -15.52 17.34
CA SER A 79 5.86 -15.20 16.95
C SER A 79 5.69 -13.73 16.53
N ARG A 80 6.42 -12.80 17.14
CA ARG A 80 6.34 -11.35 16.86
C ARG A 80 7.13 -10.98 15.62
N VAL A 81 8.27 -11.63 15.41
CA VAL A 81 9.04 -11.49 14.16
C VAL A 81 8.25 -12.05 12.99
N LYS A 82 7.62 -13.22 13.16
CA LYS A 82 6.78 -13.83 12.12
C LYS A 82 5.64 -12.92 11.70
N LEU A 83 4.95 -12.29 12.67
CA LEU A 83 3.90 -11.31 12.38
C LEU A 83 4.42 -10.06 11.66
N ALA A 84 5.62 -9.58 12.02
CA ALA A 84 6.26 -8.47 11.31
C ALA A 84 6.62 -8.84 9.86
N LEU A 85 7.04 -10.08 9.61
CA LEU A 85 7.28 -10.58 8.26
C LEU A 85 5.97 -10.73 7.48
N ASP A 86 4.87 -11.16 8.11
CA ASP A 86 3.54 -11.16 7.48
C ASP A 86 3.11 -9.76 7.05
N TRP A 87 3.37 -8.75 7.87
CA TRP A 87 3.13 -7.34 7.53
C TRP A 87 4.02 -6.86 6.38
N ALA A 88 5.32 -7.18 6.41
CA ALA A 88 6.22 -6.84 5.32
C ALA A 88 5.78 -7.46 3.99
N LEU A 89 5.42 -8.74 4.02
CA LEU A 89 4.96 -9.47 2.84
C LEU A 89 3.66 -8.90 2.30
N TYR A 90 2.72 -8.52 3.18
CA TYR A 90 1.48 -7.84 2.77
C TYR A 90 1.80 -6.53 2.03
N ARG A 91 2.67 -5.70 2.60
CA ARG A 91 3.12 -4.44 1.98
C ARG A 91 3.91 -4.63 0.69
N MET A 92 4.45 -5.83 0.45
CA MET A 92 5.08 -6.25 -0.81
C MET A 92 4.11 -6.94 -1.79
N GLY A 93 2.80 -6.84 -1.54
CA GLY A 93 1.74 -7.35 -2.43
C GLY A 93 1.35 -8.81 -2.22
N LYS A 94 1.79 -9.45 -1.13
CA LYS A 94 1.35 -10.80 -0.76
C LYS A 94 0.06 -10.75 0.05
N ASN A 95 -1.04 -10.44 -0.62
CA ASN A 95 -2.31 -10.08 0.03
C ASN A 95 -2.85 -11.16 0.97
N GLU A 96 -2.56 -12.43 0.74
CA GLU A 96 -2.99 -13.53 1.61
C GLU A 96 -2.43 -13.45 3.03
N THR A 97 -1.30 -12.78 3.27
CA THR A 97 -0.75 -12.63 4.63
C THR A 97 -1.57 -11.67 5.49
N LEU A 98 -2.48 -10.89 4.90
CA LEU A 98 -3.44 -10.07 5.65
C LEU A 98 -4.31 -10.92 6.59
N PHE A 99 -4.64 -12.15 6.18
CA PHE A 99 -5.39 -13.08 7.03
C PHE A 99 -4.66 -13.37 8.35
N GLU A 100 -3.34 -13.55 8.31
CA GLU A 100 -2.53 -13.82 9.52
C GLU A 100 -2.50 -12.60 10.45
N LEU A 101 -2.47 -11.39 9.89
CA LEU A 101 -2.59 -10.15 10.68
C LEU A 101 -3.95 -10.07 11.38
N VAL A 102 -5.04 -10.25 10.64
CA VAL A 102 -6.39 -10.20 11.20
C VAL A 102 -6.61 -11.29 12.25
N LYS A 103 -6.14 -12.51 12.00
CA LYS A 103 -6.18 -13.61 12.97
C LYS A 103 -5.45 -13.26 14.26
N ALA A 104 -4.33 -12.54 14.18
CA ALA A 104 -3.54 -12.15 15.34
C ALA A 104 -4.21 -11.09 16.24
N LEU A 105 -5.36 -10.53 15.84
CA LEU A 105 -6.07 -9.52 16.63
C LEU A 105 -6.57 -10.04 17.99
N ASP A 106 -6.83 -11.33 18.19
CA ASP A 106 -7.22 -11.88 19.51
C ASP A 106 -6.09 -12.70 20.17
N GLU A 107 -4.91 -12.75 19.55
CA GLU A 107 -3.82 -13.55 20.06
C GLU A 107 -3.03 -12.82 21.15
N LYS A 108 -2.97 -13.42 22.34
CA LYS A 108 -2.25 -12.88 23.49
C LYS A 108 -0.79 -12.56 23.12
N GLY A 109 -0.38 -11.32 23.37
CA GLY A 109 0.99 -10.83 23.11
C GLY A 109 1.30 -10.43 21.66
N ARG A 110 0.37 -10.65 20.71
CA ARG A 110 0.47 -10.20 19.31
C ARG A 110 -0.59 -9.20 18.91
N ALA A 111 -1.71 -9.18 19.61
CA ALA A 111 -2.87 -8.39 19.26
C ALA A 111 -2.59 -6.88 19.09
N GLU A 112 -1.83 -6.27 20.01
CA GLU A 112 -1.44 -4.85 19.91
C GLU A 112 -0.55 -4.57 18.70
N GLN A 113 0.36 -5.50 18.39
CA GLN A 113 1.25 -5.40 17.24
C GLN A 113 0.44 -5.49 15.93
N SER A 114 -0.53 -6.41 15.85
CA SER A 114 -1.42 -6.51 14.70
C SER A 114 -2.28 -5.25 14.52
N VAL A 115 -2.90 -4.75 15.59
CA VAL A 115 -3.67 -3.48 15.54
C VAL A 115 -2.80 -2.34 15.02
N SER A 116 -1.57 -2.21 15.52
CA SER A 116 -0.62 -1.17 15.06
C SER A 116 -0.32 -1.26 13.57
N TYR A 117 -0.16 -2.48 13.03
CA TYR A 117 0.10 -2.68 11.61
C TYR A 117 -1.13 -2.39 10.75
N LEU A 118 -2.29 -2.92 11.12
CA LEU A 118 -3.51 -2.72 10.34
C LEU A 118 -3.98 -1.26 10.35
N LYS A 119 -3.64 -0.48 11.38
CA LYS A 119 -3.88 0.97 11.42
C LYS A 119 -2.99 1.78 10.47
N GLN A 120 -1.94 1.18 9.91
CA GLN A 120 -1.06 1.81 8.91
C GLN A 120 -1.53 1.56 7.46
N LEU A 121 -2.66 0.87 7.27
CA LEU A 121 -3.24 0.71 5.94
C LEU A 121 -3.63 2.07 5.35
N GLU A 122 -3.47 2.21 4.04
CA GLU A 122 -3.86 3.41 3.30
C GLU A 122 -5.39 3.61 3.26
N GLY A 123 -6.14 2.52 3.43
CA GLY A 123 -7.59 2.52 3.44
C GLY A 123 -8.18 1.25 4.06
N PRO A 124 -9.49 1.25 4.31
CA PRO A 124 -10.20 0.16 4.99
C PRO A 124 -10.58 -1.02 4.07
N GLU A 125 -10.50 -0.87 2.75
CA GLU A 125 -11.05 -1.80 1.76
C GLU A 125 -10.58 -3.25 1.94
N PRO A 126 -9.28 -3.52 2.18
CA PRO A 126 -8.80 -4.88 2.37
C PRO A 126 -9.42 -5.57 3.59
N LEU A 127 -9.92 -4.80 4.57
CA LEU A 127 -10.44 -5.32 5.83
C LEU A 127 -11.91 -5.76 5.74
N TYR A 128 -12.67 -5.27 4.76
CA TYR A 128 -14.11 -5.53 4.67
C TYR A 128 -14.45 -7.01 4.49
N VAL A 129 -13.58 -7.78 3.83
CA VAL A 129 -13.80 -9.22 3.64
C VAL A 129 -13.86 -9.99 4.97
N PHE A 130 -13.28 -9.44 6.04
CA PHE A 130 -13.22 -10.10 7.34
C PHE A 130 -14.42 -9.76 8.24
N LEU A 131 -15.11 -8.64 8.03
CA LEU A 131 -16.19 -8.15 8.91
C LEU A 131 -17.27 -9.20 9.20
N GLY A 132 -17.63 -10.03 8.21
CA GLY A 132 -18.61 -11.12 8.37
C GLY A 132 -18.01 -12.52 8.59
N ARG A 133 -16.67 -12.63 8.65
CA ARG A 133 -15.95 -13.92 8.73
C ARG A 133 -15.24 -14.14 10.06
N VAL A 134 -15.08 -13.10 10.85
CA VAL A 134 -14.54 -13.17 12.21
C VAL A 134 -15.64 -12.87 13.23
N ASN A 135 -15.44 -13.29 14.48
CA ASN A 135 -16.41 -13.11 15.56
C ASN A 135 -15.71 -12.75 16.89
N GLY A 136 -16.51 -12.46 17.91
CA GLY A 136 -16.05 -12.18 19.27
C GLY A 136 -15.01 -11.05 19.32
N ARG A 137 -13.92 -11.28 20.07
CA ARG A 137 -12.89 -10.25 20.29
C ARG A 137 -12.12 -9.88 19.02
N THR A 138 -11.90 -10.82 18.10
CA THR A 138 -11.26 -10.53 16.81
C THR A 138 -12.10 -9.53 16.01
N GLN A 139 -13.41 -9.71 15.97
CA GLN A 139 -14.31 -8.80 15.25
C GLN A 139 -14.40 -7.43 15.91
N ALA A 140 -14.47 -7.37 17.24
CA ALA A 140 -14.45 -6.12 17.98
C ALA A 140 -13.17 -5.31 17.71
N ARG A 141 -12.00 -5.95 17.75
CA ARG A 141 -10.72 -5.29 17.43
C ARG A 141 -10.58 -4.93 15.97
N LEU A 142 -11.17 -5.70 15.05
CA LEU A 142 -11.24 -5.32 13.65
C LEU A 142 -12.04 -4.01 13.48
N LEU A 143 -13.16 -3.85 14.20
CA LEU A 143 -13.93 -2.62 14.23
C LEU A 143 -13.12 -1.46 14.85
N GLU A 144 -12.33 -1.69 15.90
CA GLU A 144 -11.39 -0.68 16.44
C GLU A 144 -10.30 -0.26 15.44
N VAL A 145 -9.85 -1.17 14.57
CA VAL A 145 -8.94 -0.81 13.47
C VAL A 145 -9.67 0.05 12.44
N LEU A 146 -10.88 -0.35 12.04
CA LEU A 146 -11.72 0.42 11.11
C LEU A 146 -12.12 1.79 11.68
N ALA A 147 -12.22 1.95 12.99
CA ALA A 147 -12.39 3.25 13.64
C ALA A 147 -11.26 4.24 13.26
N ALA A 148 -10.04 3.73 13.06
CA ALA A 148 -8.86 4.53 12.77
C ALA A 148 -8.57 4.70 11.27
N VAL A 149 -8.85 3.69 10.44
CA VAL A 149 -8.56 3.74 8.99
C VAL A 149 -9.80 3.93 8.12
N GLY A 150 -10.99 3.79 8.70
CA GLY A 150 -12.26 3.87 8.00
C GLY A 150 -12.56 5.27 7.46
N ASP A 151 -13.41 5.28 6.46
CA ASP A 151 -13.91 6.43 5.72
C ASP A 151 -15.45 6.49 5.77
N ARG A 152 -16.06 7.41 5.03
CA ARG A 152 -17.52 7.55 5.00
C ARG A 152 -18.23 6.28 4.49
N ASP A 153 -17.62 5.54 3.57
CA ASP A 153 -18.18 4.29 3.05
C ASP A 153 -18.12 3.15 4.09
N THR A 154 -17.16 3.21 5.00
CA THR A 154 -17.04 2.29 6.13
C THR A 154 -18.29 2.34 7.02
N LEU A 155 -18.89 3.52 7.23
CA LEU A 155 -20.07 3.69 8.09
C LEU A 155 -21.23 2.77 7.68
N ALA A 156 -21.54 2.75 6.38
CA ALA A 156 -22.60 1.90 5.85
C ALA A 156 -22.30 0.41 6.05
N LYS A 157 -21.02 0.02 5.98
CA LYS A 157 -20.58 -1.37 6.14
C LYS A 157 -20.59 -1.81 7.59
N ILE A 158 -20.30 -0.91 8.54
CA ILE A 158 -20.27 -1.25 9.97
C ILE A 158 -21.63 -1.08 10.66
N GLN A 159 -22.59 -0.40 10.03
CA GLN A 159 -23.92 -0.12 10.59
C GLN A 159 -24.62 -1.38 11.16
N PRO A 160 -24.63 -2.55 10.49
CA PRO A 160 -25.31 -3.72 11.03
C PRO A 160 -24.75 -4.21 12.37
N TYR A 161 -23.46 -3.97 12.62
CA TYR A 161 -22.79 -4.41 13.85
C TYR A 161 -23.14 -3.54 15.05
N THR A 162 -23.63 -2.31 14.86
CA THR A 162 -24.09 -1.43 15.96
C THR A 162 -25.30 -2.01 16.71
N GLN A 163 -26.04 -2.89 16.05
CA GLN A 163 -27.22 -3.60 16.57
C GLN A 163 -26.92 -5.07 16.88
N SER A 164 -25.64 -5.44 16.97
CA SER A 164 -25.24 -6.81 17.33
C SER A 164 -25.83 -7.21 18.70
N LEU A 165 -26.24 -8.48 18.82
CA LEU A 165 -26.64 -9.06 20.11
C LEU A 165 -25.45 -9.30 21.04
N ASP A 166 -24.23 -9.31 20.51
CA ASP A 166 -23.00 -9.33 21.29
C ASP A 166 -22.63 -7.89 21.69
N PRO A 167 -22.70 -7.53 23.00
CA PRO A 167 -22.41 -6.17 23.46
C PRO A 167 -21.00 -5.70 23.10
N LEU A 168 -20.02 -6.59 23.09
CA LEU A 168 -18.62 -6.25 22.76
C LEU A 168 -18.51 -5.75 21.32
N ILE A 169 -19.21 -6.41 20.40
CA ILE A 169 -19.24 -6.03 18.99
C ILE A 169 -20.05 -4.76 18.79
N ALA A 170 -21.21 -4.65 19.44
CA ALA A 170 -22.07 -3.46 19.35
C ALA A 170 -21.36 -2.19 19.84
N ASP A 171 -20.66 -2.28 20.97
CA ASP A 171 -19.92 -1.16 21.54
C ASP A 171 -18.72 -0.77 20.66
N ALA A 172 -17.97 -1.75 20.14
CA ALA A 172 -16.86 -1.50 19.23
C ALA A 172 -17.33 -0.86 17.91
N ALA A 173 -18.47 -1.31 17.36
CA ALA A 173 -19.05 -0.74 16.14
C ALA A 173 -19.52 0.71 16.35
N LYS A 174 -20.21 0.99 17.46
CA LYS A 174 -20.62 2.35 17.83
C LYS A 174 -19.41 3.27 18.07
N PHE A 175 -18.35 2.75 18.68
CA PHE A 175 -17.09 3.47 18.81
C PHE A 175 -16.51 3.81 17.43
N ALA A 176 -16.40 2.83 16.54
CA ALA A 176 -15.89 3.05 15.20
C ALA A 176 -16.71 4.07 14.40
N GLU A 177 -18.05 3.99 14.47
CA GLU A 177 -18.95 4.97 13.85
C GLU A 177 -18.67 6.41 14.33
N ARG A 178 -18.55 6.61 15.65
CA ARG A 178 -18.24 7.94 16.21
C ARG A 178 -16.88 8.46 15.75
N GLU A 179 -15.83 7.65 15.85
CA GLU A 179 -14.47 8.06 15.47
C GLU A 179 -14.36 8.39 13.98
N ILE A 180 -15.04 7.63 13.12
CA ILE A 180 -15.08 7.91 11.69
C ILE A 180 -15.82 9.23 11.44
N ASN A 181 -16.98 9.46 12.05
CA ASN A 181 -17.73 10.71 11.88
C ASN A 181 -16.90 11.92 12.30
N ILE A 182 -16.22 11.87 13.45
CA ILE A 182 -15.33 12.94 13.92
C ILE A 182 -14.25 13.24 12.87
N ARG A 183 -13.51 12.22 12.39
CA ARG A 183 -12.43 12.41 11.41
C ARG A 183 -12.93 12.93 10.06
N VAL A 184 -14.10 12.47 9.61
CA VAL A 184 -14.71 12.91 8.34
C VAL A 184 -15.17 14.36 8.42
N GLU A 185 -15.70 14.81 9.56
CA GLU A 185 -16.07 16.20 9.80
C GLU A 185 -14.85 17.12 9.92
N GLU A 186 -13.78 16.64 10.55
CA GLU A 186 -12.54 17.40 10.75
C GLU A 186 -11.69 17.55 9.47
N THR A 187 -11.92 16.74 8.44
CA THR A 187 -11.18 16.85 7.17
C THR A 187 -11.86 17.90 6.27
N PRO A 188 -11.34 19.14 6.15
CA PRO A 188 -12.00 20.16 5.38
C PRO A 188 -11.89 19.83 3.88
N THR A 189 -13.02 19.90 3.19
CA THR A 189 -13.05 19.78 1.72
C THR A 189 -12.29 20.95 1.13
N VAL A 190 -11.08 20.73 0.64
CA VAL A 190 -10.30 21.78 -0.05
C VAL A 190 -11.04 22.13 -1.34
N GLU A 191 -11.79 23.23 -1.33
CA GLU A 191 -12.40 23.75 -2.55
C GLU A 191 -11.29 24.05 -3.58
N PRO A 192 -11.42 23.56 -4.83
CA PRO A 192 -10.43 23.82 -5.85
C PRO A 192 -10.36 25.33 -6.09
N LYS A 193 -9.20 25.90 -5.76
CA LYS A 193 -8.87 27.32 -5.93
C LYS A 193 -9.20 27.74 -7.37
N ARG A 194 -10.28 28.52 -7.55
CA ARG A 194 -10.74 29.00 -8.86
C ARG A 194 -9.55 29.54 -9.64
N GLN A 195 -9.29 28.96 -10.81
CA GLN A 195 -8.24 29.43 -11.70
C GLN A 195 -8.48 30.91 -12.03
N ARG A 196 -7.50 31.77 -11.73
CA ARG A 196 -7.55 33.18 -12.12
C ARG A 196 -7.57 33.23 -13.65
N LYS A 197 -8.68 33.72 -14.20
CA LYS A 197 -8.78 34.09 -15.62
C LYS A 197 -7.84 35.26 -15.85
N VAL A 198 -6.65 34.99 -16.40
CA VAL A 198 -5.70 36.04 -16.79
C VAL A 198 -6.36 36.86 -17.89
N GLY A 199 -6.49 38.17 -17.66
CA GLY A 199 -7.09 39.11 -18.59
C GLY A 199 -6.39 39.04 -19.95
N LYS A 200 -7.20 38.96 -21.00
CA LYS A 200 -6.78 39.07 -22.40
C LYS A 200 -6.16 40.46 -22.58
N VAL A 201 -4.86 40.52 -22.88
CA VAL A 201 -4.15 41.77 -23.20
C VAL A 201 -4.84 42.40 -24.42
N GLY A 202 -5.29 43.64 -24.26
CA GLY A 202 -5.96 44.41 -25.33
C GLY A 202 -5.02 44.67 -26.50
N ASN A 203 -5.60 44.64 -27.70
CA ASN A 203 -4.91 44.90 -28.97
C ASN A 203 -4.44 46.37 -29.02
N PRO A 204 -3.20 46.66 -29.44
CA PRO A 204 -2.70 48.02 -29.59
C PRO A 204 -3.10 48.58 -30.97
N GLU A 205 -4.37 48.89 -31.18
CA GLU A 205 -4.82 49.56 -32.43
C GLU A 205 -5.71 50.79 -32.20
N ASP A 206 -6.16 51.07 -30.98
CA ASP A 206 -6.99 52.25 -30.69
C ASP A 206 -6.15 53.46 -30.24
N ALA A 207 -5.19 53.87 -31.06
CA ALA A 207 -4.48 55.13 -30.89
C ALA A 207 -4.72 56.05 -32.10
N GLN A 208 -5.83 56.78 -32.08
CA GLN A 208 -6.04 57.95 -32.95
C GLN A 208 -5.67 59.23 -32.18
N PRO A 209 -4.84 60.12 -32.75
CA PRO A 209 -4.44 61.35 -32.07
C PRO A 209 -5.51 62.45 -32.22
N PRO A 210 -5.61 63.39 -31.28
CA PRO A 210 -6.48 64.55 -31.42
C PRO A 210 -5.85 65.60 -32.36
N LEU A 211 -6.73 66.38 -32.98
CA LEU A 211 -6.48 67.48 -33.92
C LEU A 211 -5.50 68.54 -33.41
#